data_AF-A0A9N9IC09-F1
#
_entry.id   AF-A0A9N9IC09-F1
#
_cell.length_a   1.000
_cell.length_b   1.000
_cell.length_c   1.000
_cell.angle_alpha   90.00
_cell.angle_beta   90.00
_cell.angle_gamma   90.00
#
_symmetry.space_group_name_H-M   'P 1'
#
loop_
_entity.id
_entity.type
_entity.pdbx_description
1 polymer ?
#
loop_
_entity_poly.entity_id
_entity_poly.type
_entity_poly.pdbx_seq_one_letter_code
_entity_poly.pdbx_strand_id
1 'polypeptide(L)'
;ELVKVLDIAYTWKAVILLDEADIYLEKRNTVDLVRNTMVGIFLRLLEYYQGVIFLTTNRVISFDDARADLPLKADEFANYDLNGREIRNVLHAARLLAKNKGKTLSAENVIDVISIVQEFKQETSEMKKDNY
;
A
#
# COMPACT_ATOMS: atom_id res chain seq x y z
N GLU A 1 18.08 -13.62 15.95
CA GLU A 1 18.57 -13.46 14.56
C GLU A 1 18.61 -12.02 14.09
N LEU A 2 17.56 -11.21 14.34
CA LEU A 2 17.51 -9.80 13.96
C LEU A 2 18.73 -8.97 14.43
N VAL A 3 19.21 -9.18 15.65
CA VAL A 3 20.42 -8.49 16.19
C VAL A 3 21.64 -8.68 15.29
N LYS A 4 21.86 -9.89 14.74
CA LYS A 4 22.99 -10.15 13.85
C LYS A 4 22.85 -9.39 12.52
N VAL A 5 21.63 -9.27 12.01
CA VAL A 5 21.35 -8.51 10.78
C VAL A 5 21.59 -7.02 11.01
N LEU A 6 21.17 -6.49 12.16
CA LEU A 6 21.46 -5.12 12.57
C LEU A 6 22.97 -4.90 12.68
N ASP A 7 23.72 -5.78 13.35
CA ASP A 7 25.17 -5.63 13.50
C ASP A 7 25.91 -5.65 12.16
N ILE A 8 25.52 -6.53 11.23
CA ILE A 8 26.11 -6.59 9.88
C ILE A 8 25.79 -5.31 9.11
N ALA A 9 24.53 -4.86 9.13
CA ALA A 9 24.11 -3.64 8.46
C ALA A 9 24.84 -2.40 9.01
N TYR A 10 25.02 -2.32 10.34
CA TYR A 10 25.81 -1.27 10.97
C TYR A 10 27.26 -1.30 10.50
N THR A 11 27.89 -2.48 10.53
CA THR A 11 29.28 -2.68 10.11
C THR A 11 29.50 -2.22 8.67
N TRP A 12 28.52 -2.48 7.80
CA TRP A 12 28.60 -2.14 6.38
C TRP A 12 28.10 -0.72 6.07
N LYS A 13 27.71 0.06 7.09
CA LYS A 13 27.03 1.36 6.94
C LYS A 13 25.82 1.28 5.99
N ALA A 14 25.17 0.12 5.98
CA ALA A 14 24.06 -0.17 5.10
C ALA A 14 22.78 0.44 5.65
N VAL A 15 21.91 0.84 4.73
CA VAL A 15 20.56 1.28 5.02
C VAL A 15 19.67 0.05 5.18
N ILE A 16 18.92 -0.03 6.28
CA ILE A 16 17.97 -1.13 6.50
C ILE A 16 16.59 -0.70 6.01
N LEU A 17 15.94 -1.54 5.20
CA LEU A 17 14.54 -1.37 4.83
C LEU A 17 13.73 -2.47 5.52
N LEU A 18 12.77 -2.09 6.35
CA LEU A 18 11.81 -3.01 6.95
C LEU A 18 10.44 -2.82 6.29
N ASP A 19 9.98 -3.87 5.62
CA ASP A 19 8.66 -3.90 5.03
C ASP A 19 7.59 -4.35 6.01
N GLU A 20 6.36 -3.86 5.82
CA GLU A 20 5.20 -4.15 6.68
C GLU A 20 5.44 -3.84 8.16
N ALA A 21 6.23 -2.79 8.45
CA ALA A 21 6.56 -2.39 9.81
C ALA A 21 5.31 -2.05 10.66
N ASP A 22 4.17 -1.78 10.02
CA ASP A 22 2.88 -1.55 10.66
C ASP A 22 2.31 -2.78 11.39
N ILE A 23 2.71 -4.01 11.04
CA ILE A 23 2.40 -5.21 11.82
C ILE A 23 2.93 -5.07 13.26
N TYR A 24 4.08 -4.41 13.39
CA TYR A 24 4.76 -4.16 14.65
C TYR A 24 4.42 -2.80 15.26
N LEU A 25 3.87 -1.84 14.49
CA LEU A 25 3.50 -0.50 14.97
C LEU A 25 1.99 -0.34 15.27
N GLU A 26 1.17 -1.39 15.08
CA GLU A 26 -0.26 -1.34 15.38
C GLU A 26 -0.55 -1.04 16.87
N LYS A 27 -1.62 -0.28 17.14
CA LYS A 27 -2.05 0.07 18.51
C LYS A 27 -2.18 -1.22 19.34
N ARG A 28 -1.63 -1.18 20.57
CA ARG A 28 -1.71 -2.26 21.56
C ARG A 28 -3.12 -2.83 21.62
N ASN A 29 -3.30 -4.08 21.21
CA ASN A 29 -4.53 -4.81 21.45
C ASN A 29 -4.48 -5.34 22.89
N THR A 30 -5.49 -5.03 23.70
CA THR A 30 -5.55 -5.43 25.12
C THR A 30 -5.65 -6.95 25.31
N VAL A 31 -5.99 -7.68 24.25
CA VAL A 31 -6.21 -9.13 24.27
C VAL A 31 -4.92 -9.93 24.04
N ASP A 32 -3.90 -9.34 23.42
CA ASP A 32 -2.77 -10.11 22.87
C ASP A 32 -1.42 -9.72 23.51
N LEU A 33 -1.20 -10.23 24.73
CA LEU A 33 0.00 -9.98 25.54
C LEU A 33 1.29 -10.36 24.82
N VAL A 34 1.32 -11.50 24.13
CA VAL A 34 2.52 -11.99 23.42
C VAL A 34 2.91 -11.05 22.28
N ARG A 35 1.92 -10.58 21.50
CA ARG A 35 2.14 -9.60 20.43
C ARG A 35 2.68 -8.29 20.99
N ASN A 36 2.10 -7.80 22.09
CA ASN A 36 2.55 -6.57 22.74
C ASN A 36 3.99 -6.70 23.28
N THR A 37 4.38 -7.86 23.80
CA THR A 37 5.75 -8.14 24.23
C THR A 37 6.72 -8.19 23.05
N MET A 38 6.38 -8.88 21.97
CA MET A 38 7.20 -8.92 20.75
C MET A 38 7.39 -7.54 20.12
N VAL A 39 6.31 -6.75 20.02
CA VAL A 39 6.35 -5.36 19.56
C VAL A 39 7.28 -4.51 20.42
N GLY A 40 7.19 -4.63 21.75
CA GLY A 40 8.05 -3.88 22.67
C GLY A 40 9.53 -4.25 22.56
N ILE A 41 9.85 -5.54 22.38
CA ILE A 41 11.24 -5.99 22.16
C ILE A 41 11.75 -5.49 20.80
N PHE A 42 10.91 -5.57 19.76
CA PHE A 42 11.26 -5.13 18.42
C PHE A 42 11.56 -3.62 18.37
N LEU A 43 10.69 -2.79 18.95
CA LEU A 43 10.91 -1.34 19.03
C LEU A 43 12.19 -0.97 19.80
N ARG A 44 12.47 -1.67 20.90
CA ARG A 44 13.69 -1.43 21.68
C ARG A 44 14.97 -1.76 20.89
N LEU A 45 14.92 -2.77 20.03
CA LEU A 45 16.04 -3.12 19.15
C LEU A 45 16.26 -2.05 18.07
N LEU A 46 15.18 -1.48 17.52
CA LEU A 46 15.27 -0.38 16.55
C LEU A 46 15.79 0.91 17.20
N GLU A 47 15.36 1.23 18.43
CA GLU A 47 15.87 2.39 19.18
C GLU A 47 17.38 2.31 19.43
N TYR A 48 17.91 1.10 19.65
CA TYR A 48 19.33 0.90 19.93
C TYR A 48 20.21 0.90 18.66
N TYR A 49 19.61 0.76 17.48
CA TYR A 49 20.36 0.69 16.22
C TYR A 49 20.89 2.06 15.81
N GLN A 50 22.22 2.18 15.69
CA GLN A 50 22.90 3.44 15.34
C GLN A 50 23.07 3.68 13.82
N GLY A 51 22.14 3.19 13.01
CA GLY A 51 22.15 3.37 11.55
C GLY A 51 20.83 3.89 10.99
N VAL A 52 20.77 4.08 9.67
CA VAL A 52 19.56 4.55 9.00
C VAL A 52 18.62 3.38 8.72
N ILE A 53 17.38 3.48 9.20
CA ILE A 53 16.31 2.52 8.95
C ILE A 53 15.18 3.24 8.21
N PHE A 54 14.75 2.68 7.08
CA PHE A 54 13.49 3.00 6.43
C PHE A 54 12.44 1.96 6.80
N LEU A 55 11.27 2.44 7.20
CA LEU A 55 10.12 1.60 7.51
C LEU A 55 9.07 1.82 6.41
N THR A 56 8.66 0.77 5.72
CA THR A 56 7.50 0.79 4.83
C THR A 56 6.31 0.15 5.52
N THR A 57 5.12 0.66 5.23
CA THR A 57 3.85 0.16 5.75
C THR A 57 3.02 -0.33 4.58
N ASN A 58 2.49 -1.54 4.69
CA ASN A 58 1.56 -2.09 3.71
C ASN A 58 0.10 -1.89 4.15
N ARG A 59 -0.12 -1.12 5.23
CA ARG A 59 -1.46 -0.71 5.65
C ARG A 59 -2.11 0.13 4.58
N VAL A 60 -2.95 -0.56 3.84
CA VAL A 60 -4.13 -0.02 3.19
C VAL A 60 -4.89 0.74 4.29
N ILE A 61 -4.92 2.08 4.23
CA ILE A 61 -5.81 2.90 5.06
C ILE A 61 -7.18 2.21 5.00
N SER A 62 -7.62 1.58 6.09
CA SER A 62 -8.70 0.59 6.15
C SER A 62 -9.80 0.83 5.11
N PHE A 63 -9.74 0.10 3.98
CA PHE A 63 -10.78 0.08 2.96
C PHE A 63 -11.93 -0.87 3.33
N ASP A 64 -11.92 -1.47 4.53
CA ASP A 64 -13.01 -2.37 4.94
C ASP A 64 -14.35 -1.64 5.07
N ASP A 65 -14.36 -0.33 5.37
CA ASP A 65 -15.57 0.51 5.25
C ASP A 65 -15.95 0.86 3.80
N ALA A 66 -15.14 0.48 2.81
CA ALA A 66 -15.39 0.72 1.39
C ALA A 66 -15.97 -0.50 0.66
N ARG A 67 -15.82 -1.73 1.18
CA ARG A 67 -16.35 -2.93 0.52
C ARG A 67 -17.87 -2.95 0.44
N ALA A 68 -18.55 -2.28 1.37
CA ALA A 68 -20.00 -2.22 1.40
C ALA A 68 -20.63 -1.29 0.34
N ASP A 69 -19.83 -0.41 -0.29
CA ASP A 69 -20.33 0.68 -1.14
C ASP A 69 -19.59 0.77 -2.49
N LEU A 70 -19.03 -0.35 -2.94
CA LEU A 70 -18.41 -0.46 -4.26
C LEU A 70 -19.49 -0.40 -5.35
N PRO A 71 -19.39 0.52 -6.31
CA PRO A 71 -20.39 0.62 -7.37
C PRO A 71 -20.21 -0.43 -8.48
N LEU A 72 -19.12 -1.22 -8.44
CA LEU A 72 -18.82 -2.29 -9.39
C LEU A 72 -18.50 -3.59 -8.63
N LYS A 73 -18.98 -4.71 -9.17
CA LYS A 73 -18.69 -6.08 -8.70
C LYS A 73 -17.34 -6.56 -9.21
N ALA A 74 -16.76 -7.55 -8.52
CA ALA A 74 -15.49 -8.17 -8.92
C ALA A 74 -15.51 -8.69 -10.37
N ASP A 75 -16.63 -9.27 -10.80
CA ASP A 75 -16.80 -9.77 -12.17
C ASP A 75 -16.75 -8.66 -13.23
N GLU A 76 -17.15 -7.43 -12.88
CA GLU A 76 -17.11 -6.28 -13.79
C GLU A 76 -15.69 -5.76 -13.97
N PHE A 77 -14.85 -5.86 -12.92
CA PHE A 77 -13.42 -5.54 -13.01
C PHE A 77 -12.64 -6.56 -13.84
N ALA A 78 -13.11 -7.81 -13.91
CA ALA A 78 -12.45 -8.87 -14.69
C ALA A 78 -12.45 -8.60 -16.20
N ASN A 79 -13.32 -7.69 -16.68
CA ASN A 79 -13.34 -7.25 -18.08
C ASN A 79 -12.22 -6.26 -18.43
N TYR A 80 -11.45 -5.79 -17.44
CA TYR A 80 -10.36 -4.84 -17.62
C TYR A 80 -9.02 -5.52 -17.32
N ASP A 81 -7.99 -5.22 -18.12
CA ASP A 81 -6.61 -5.67 -17.89
C ASP A 81 -5.95 -4.87 -16.74
N LEU A 82 -6.44 -5.09 -15.53
CA LEU A 82 -5.99 -4.44 -14.31
C LEU A 82 -5.58 -5.47 -13.26
N ASN A 83 -4.40 -5.29 -12.69
CA ASN A 83 -3.96 -6.08 -11.53
C ASN A 83 -4.60 -5.57 -10.23
N GLY A 84 -4.50 -6.35 -9.14
CA GLY A 84 -5.10 -5.99 -7.85
C GLY A 84 -4.65 -4.64 -7.27
N ARG A 85 -3.40 -4.22 -7.53
CA ARG A 85 -2.88 -2.90 -7.11
C ARG A 85 -3.50 -1.78 -7.96
N GLU A 86 -3.68 -2.01 -9.25
CA GLU A 86 -4.30 -1.06 -10.17
C GLU A 86 -5.78 -0.87 -9.88
N ILE A 87 -6.52 -1.95 -9.63
CA ILE A 87 -7.93 -1.90 -9.21
C ILE A 87 -8.07 -1.02 -7.95
N ARG A 88 -7.20 -1.23 -6.96
CA ARG A 88 -7.19 -0.41 -5.74
C ARG A 88 -6.89 1.06 -6.02
N ASN A 89 -5.90 1.33 -6.87
CA ASN A 89 -5.50 2.71 -7.19
C ASN A 89 -6.62 3.46 -7.92
N VAL A 90 -7.24 2.81 -8.90
CA VAL A 90 -8.41 3.33 -9.63
C VAL A 90 -9.53 3.66 -8.66
N LEU A 91 -9.88 2.70 -7.78
CA LEU A 91 -10.95 2.88 -6.82
C LEU A 91 -10.67 4.04 -5.85
N HIS A 92 -9.43 4.14 -5.38
CA HIS A 92 -9.01 5.22 -4.50
C HIS A 92 -9.12 6.58 -5.21
N ALA A 93 -8.64 6.69 -6.46
CA ALA A 93 -8.72 7.91 -7.24
C ALA A 93 -10.18 8.31 -7.52
N ALA A 94 -11.03 7.37 -7.95
CA ALA A 94 -12.46 7.61 -8.18
C ALA A 94 -13.16 8.11 -6.92
N ARG A 95 -12.84 7.54 -5.75
CA ARG A 95 -13.39 7.97 -4.46
C ARG A 95 -12.94 9.37 -4.06
N LEU A 96 -11.66 9.71 -4.26
CA LEU A 96 -11.14 11.04 -3.99
C LEU A 96 -11.80 12.09 -4.90
N LEU A 97 -11.98 11.78 -6.19
CA LEU A 97 -12.65 12.66 -7.14
C LEU A 97 -14.13 12.87 -6.78
N ALA A 98 -14.84 11.82 -6.40
CA ALA A 98 -16.23 11.89 -5.95
C ALA A 98 -16.35 12.77 -4.69
N LYS A 99 -15.50 12.50 -3.68
CA LYS A 99 -15.46 13.28 -2.44
C LYS A 99 -15.14 14.77 -2.68
N ASN A 100 -14.19 15.08 -3.55
CA ASN A 100 -13.84 16.45 -3.89
C ASN A 100 -14.99 17.19 -4.61
N LYS A 101 -15.79 16.46 -5.40
CA LYS A 101 -17.00 16.99 -6.07
C LYS A 101 -18.24 17.01 -5.16
N GLY A 102 -18.13 16.59 -3.89
CA GLY A 102 -19.27 16.43 -2.99
C GLY A 102 -20.28 15.36 -3.44
N LYS A 103 -19.85 14.43 -4.30
CA LYS A 103 -20.68 13.33 -4.83
C LYS A 103 -20.32 12.01 -4.16
N THR A 104 -21.25 11.07 -4.15
CA THR A 104 -21.00 9.68 -3.80
C THR A 104 -20.26 8.96 -4.93
N LEU A 105 -19.57 7.87 -4.60
CA LEU A 105 -18.83 7.08 -5.58
C LEU A 105 -19.83 6.35 -6.50
N SER A 106 -19.82 6.65 -7.79
CA SER A 106 -20.64 5.97 -8.81
C SER A 106 -19.80 5.07 -9.72
N ALA A 107 -20.46 4.14 -10.41
CA ALA A 107 -19.81 3.23 -11.37
C ALA A 107 -19.16 4.03 -12.50
N GLU A 108 -19.84 5.08 -12.97
CA GLU A 108 -19.33 6.01 -13.98
C GLU A 108 -17.98 6.61 -13.57
N ASN A 109 -17.85 7.08 -12.32
CA ASN A 109 -16.58 7.66 -11.86
C ASN A 109 -15.44 6.65 -11.83
N VAL A 110 -15.73 5.37 -11.61
CA VAL A 110 -14.72 4.31 -11.64
C VAL A 110 -14.32 4.02 -13.08
N ILE A 111 -15.29 3.88 -14.00
CA ILE A 111 -15.04 3.62 -15.43
C ILE A 111 -14.26 4.76 -16.08
N ASP A 112 -14.55 6.02 -15.75
CA ASP A 112 -13.81 7.19 -16.23
C ASP A 112 -12.32 7.08 -15.87
N VAL A 113 -12.03 6.74 -14.60
CA VAL A 113 -10.66 6.60 -14.11
C VAL A 113 -9.96 5.41 -14.76
N ILE A 114 -10.66 4.29 -14.96
CA ILE A 114 -10.11 3.14 -15.69
C ILE A 114 -9.71 3.54 -17.11
N SER A 115 -10.58 4.25 -17.81
CA SER A 115 -10.34 4.71 -19.19
C SER A 115 -9.06 5.56 -19.27
N ILE A 116 -8.91 6.54 -18.36
CA ILE A 116 -7.72 7.40 -18.28
C ILE A 116 -6.45 6.56 -18.04
N VAL A 117 -6.52 5.58 -17.14
CA VAL A 117 -5.37 4.72 -16.82
C VAL A 117 -4.99 3.82 -18.00
N GLN A 118 -5.98 3.30 -18.73
CA GLN A 118 -5.75 2.47 -19.92
C GLN A 118 -5.18 3.30 -21.09
N GLU A 119 -5.69 4.50 -21.33
CA GLU A 119 -5.17 5.45 -22.32
C GLU A 119 -3.69 5.76 -22.03
N PHE A 120 -3.37 6.11 -20.78
CA PHE A 120 -2.00 6.37 -20.37
C PHE A 120 -1.07 5.14 -20.53
N LYS A 121 -1.58 3.93 -20.24
CA LYS A 121 -0.82 2.69 -20.48
C LYS A 121 -0.53 2.47 -21.96
N GLN A 122 -1.49 2.79 -22.83
CA GLN A 122 -1.33 2.65 -24.26
C GLN A 122 -0.29 3.63 -24.79
N GLU A 123 -0.38 4.92 -24.42
CA GLU A 123 0.61 5.95 -24.78
C GLU A 123 2.02 5.59 -24.32
N THR A 124 2.18 5.16 -23.06
CA THR A 124 3.50 4.78 -22.52
C THR A 124 4.07 3.52 -23.17
N SER A 125 3.22 2.64 -23.71
CA SER A 125 3.64 1.46 -24.47
C SER A 125 4.05 1.81 -25.90
N GLU A 126 3.37 2.78 -26.51
CA GLU A 126 3.69 3.32 -27.84
C GLU A 126 5.01 4.10 -27.80
N MET A 127 5.23 4.96 -26.80
CA MET A 127 6.50 5.68 -26.61
C MET A 127 7.71 4.74 -26.45
N LYS A 128 7.52 3.55 -25.89
CA LYS A 128 8.59 2.55 -25.77
C LYS A 128 8.90 1.86 -27.09
N LYS A 129 7.96 1.82 -28.04
CA LYS A 129 8.18 1.26 -29.39
C LYS A 129 8.89 2.23 -30.31
N ASP A 130 8.62 3.54 -30.19
CA ASP A 130 9.24 4.57 -31.02
C ASP A 130 10.70 4.90 -30.64
N ASN A 131 11.18 4.38 -29.50
CA ASN A 131 12.57 4.54 -29.03
C ASN A 131 13.48 3.32 -29.35
N TYR A 132 13.05 2.41 -30.22
CA TYR A 132 13.84 1.29 -30.74
C TYR A 132 13.90 1.27 -32.26
#